data_AF-A0A6L7MQC7-F1
#
_entry.id   AF-A0A6L7MQC7-F1
#
_cell.length_a   1.000
_cell.length_b   1.000
_cell.length_c   1.000
_cell.angle_alpha   90.00
_cell.angle_beta   90.00
_cell.angle_gamma   90.00
#
_symmetry.space_group_name_H-M   'P 1'
#
loop_
_entity.id
_entity.type
_entity.pdbx_description
1 polymer ?
#
loop_
_entity_poly.entity_id
_entity_poly.type
_entity_poly.pdbx_seq_one_letter_code
_entity_poly.pdbx_strand_id
1 'polypeptide(L)'
;LYTISTNVFNKPPDIDGRHPLHQDLRYFRLRPASGIVGVWTALSPCTRESGCLAVIPRSHQGPLLGHEDPDWEYVNRAFYGVTDVDRDSRQHIEMEPGDTLFFHPLLVHGSGRNRTDGFRRAISVHYASAKCTTPERDWKTGPHVRAIF
;
A
#
# COMPACT_ATOMS: atom_id res chain seq x y z
N LEU A 1 -20.26 6.47 2.95
CA LEU A 1 -18.87 6.27 2.49
C LEU A 1 -18.02 7.25 3.29
N TYR A 2 -16.95 6.78 3.94
CA TYR A 2 -16.03 7.64 4.69
C TYR A 2 -14.64 7.55 4.08
N THR A 3 -13.93 8.67 4.04
CA THR A 3 -12.49 8.68 3.69
C THR A 3 -11.70 8.30 4.93
N ILE A 4 -10.84 7.28 4.81
CA ILE A 4 -9.96 6.79 5.88
C ILE A 4 -8.66 7.58 5.88
N SER A 5 -8.08 7.77 4.69
CA SER A 5 -6.81 8.46 4.49
C SER A 5 -6.72 9.03 3.08
N THR A 6 -6.03 10.16 2.95
CA THR A 6 -5.64 10.77 1.68
C THR A 6 -4.16 11.08 1.74
N ASN A 7 -3.38 10.51 0.82
CA ASN A 7 -1.94 10.70 0.75
C ASN A 7 -1.53 11.12 -0.65
N VAL A 8 -0.68 12.14 -0.76
CA VAL A 8 -0.03 12.51 -2.02
C VAL A 8 1.42 12.02 -1.94
N PHE A 9 1.79 11.17 -2.89
CA PHE A 9 3.15 10.64 -3.00
C PHE A 9 3.92 11.45 -4.03
N ASN A 10 5.08 11.95 -3.62
CA ASN A 10 6.06 12.58 -4.50
C ASN A 10 7.37 11.82 -4.38
N LYS A 11 7.71 10.98 -5.36
CA LYS A 11 8.98 10.27 -5.40
C LYS A 11 10.00 11.07 -6.22
N PRO A 12 10.99 11.73 -5.60
CA PRO A 12 12.05 12.42 -6.32
C PRO A 12 13.00 11.44 -7.03
N PRO A 13 13.82 11.93 -7.97
CA PRO A 13 15.00 11.22 -8.44
C PRO A 13 16.01 10.98 -7.30
N ASP A 14 16.94 10.04 -7.51
CA ASP A 14 18.10 9.71 -6.66
C ASP A 14 17.84 9.19 -5.23
N ILE A 15 16.67 9.44 -4.65
CA ILE A 15 16.31 8.98 -3.30
C ILE A 15 15.68 7.58 -3.37
N ASP A 16 16.12 6.68 -2.48
CA ASP A 16 15.47 5.36 -2.34
C ASP A 16 14.12 5.48 -1.61
N GLY A 17 13.08 5.87 -2.35
CA GLY A 17 11.70 6.00 -1.87
C GLY A 17 10.86 4.73 -2.04
N ARG A 18 11.46 3.55 -2.20
CA ARG A 18 10.70 2.30 -2.40
C ARG A 18 9.78 2.00 -1.20
N HIS A 19 8.62 1.42 -1.47
CA HIS A 19 7.68 0.99 -0.44
C HIS A 19 7.62 -0.55 -0.47
N PRO A 20 7.78 -1.23 0.68
CA PRO A 20 7.81 -2.69 0.69
C PRO A 20 6.46 -3.24 0.26
N LEU A 21 6.44 -4.49 -0.18
CA LEU A 21 5.18 -5.20 -0.37
C LEU A 21 4.47 -5.29 0.98
N HIS A 22 3.23 -4.81 1.06
CA HIS A 22 2.45 -4.71 2.28
C HIS A 22 0.95 -4.87 1.99
N GLN A 23 0.15 -4.93 3.05
CA GLN A 23 -1.32 -4.93 2.98
C GLN A 23 -1.82 -3.74 3.80
N ASP A 24 -2.65 -2.88 3.21
CA ASP A 24 -3.13 -1.67 3.87
C ASP A 24 -3.99 -1.94 5.10
N LEU A 25 -4.68 -3.09 5.15
CA LEU A 25 -5.52 -3.44 6.30
C LEU A 25 -4.71 -3.50 7.61
N ARG A 26 -3.39 -3.65 7.54
CA ARG A 26 -2.46 -3.50 8.66
C ARG A 26 -2.61 -2.14 9.37
N TYR A 27 -2.86 -1.07 8.61
CA TYR A 27 -2.92 0.29 9.14
C TYR A 27 -4.35 0.73 9.49
N PHE A 28 -5.36 -0.01 9.04
CA PHE A 28 -6.77 0.35 9.24
C PHE A 28 -7.40 -0.46 10.36
N ARG A 29 -8.08 0.22 11.29
CA ARG A 29 -8.89 -0.44 12.34
C ARG A 29 -10.26 -0.90 11.86
N LEU A 30 -10.75 -0.33 10.77
CA LEU A 30 -12.10 -0.58 10.27
C LEU A 30 -12.25 -2.02 9.75
N ARG A 31 -13.42 -2.62 10.02
CA ARG A 31 -13.81 -3.96 9.55
C ARG A 31 -15.26 -3.95 9.07
N PRO A 32 -15.66 -4.85 8.16
CA PRO A 32 -14.84 -5.87 7.50
C PRO A 32 -13.93 -5.29 6.40
N ALA A 33 -12.85 -6.01 6.06
CA ALA A 33 -11.91 -5.61 5.00
C ALA A 33 -12.60 -5.43 3.63
N SER A 34 -13.61 -6.26 3.34
CA SER A 34 -14.43 -6.19 2.13
C SER A 34 -15.25 -4.90 2.00
N GLY A 35 -15.38 -4.14 3.09
CA GLY A 35 -16.01 -2.82 3.08
C GLY A 35 -15.05 -1.68 2.77
N ILE A 36 -13.78 -1.95 2.48
CA ILE A 36 -12.73 -0.94 2.27
C ILE A 36 -12.17 -1.07 0.86
N VAL A 37 -11.85 0.08 0.24
CA VAL A 37 -11.19 0.14 -1.06
C VAL A 37 -10.07 1.17 -1.04
N GLY A 38 -8.89 0.78 -1.55
CA GLY A 38 -7.82 1.69 -1.91
C GLY A 38 -8.00 2.16 -3.34
N VAL A 39 -7.80 3.45 -3.55
CA VAL A 39 -7.88 4.13 -4.84
C VAL A 39 -6.56 4.83 -5.05
N TRP A 40 -5.81 4.43 -6.08
CA TRP A 40 -4.52 5.02 -6.39
C TRP A 40 -4.54 5.56 -7.81
N THR A 41 -4.32 6.85 -7.96
CA THR A 41 -4.37 7.55 -9.25
C THR A 41 -3.00 8.12 -9.59
N ALA A 42 -2.52 7.79 -10.79
CA ALA A 42 -1.28 8.33 -11.32
C ALA A 42 -1.45 9.82 -11.65
N LEU A 43 -0.58 10.68 -11.13
CA LEU A 43 -0.53 12.11 -11.45
C LEU A 43 0.58 12.44 -12.47
N SER A 44 1.43 11.47 -12.75
CA SER A 44 2.50 11.49 -13.74
C SER A 44 2.66 10.09 -14.34
N PRO A 45 3.35 9.90 -15.46
CA PRO A 45 3.67 8.56 -15.96
C PRO A 45 4.35 7.71 -14.88
N CYS A 46 3.84 6.50 -14.68
CA CYS A 46 4.29 5.55 -13.69
C CYS A 46 4.77 4.30 -14.41
N THR A 47 6.07 4.18 -14.62
CA THR A 47 6.69 3.04 -15.29
C THR A 47 7.44 2.19 -14.26
N ARG A 48 7.87 0.99 -14.67
CA ARG A 48 8.75 0.17 -13.83
C ARG A 48 10.03 0.92 -13.44
N GLU A 49 10.55 1.76 -14.31
CA GLU A 49 11.73 2.58 -14.08
C GLU A 49 11.48 3.71 -13.07
N SER A 50 10.31 4.38 -13.15
CA SER A 50 9.93 5.45 -12.21
C SER A 50 9.36 4.93 -10.87
N GLY A 51 9.40 3.62 -10.65
CA GLY A 51 8.96 3.00 -9.40
C GLY A 51 7.44 2.96 -9.26
N CYS A 52 6.76 2.46 -10.30
CA CYS A 52 5.34 2.15 -10.32
C CYS A 52 4.93 1.19 -9.20
N LEU A 53 3.62 0.98 -9.05
CA LEU A 53 3.10 -0.04 -8.15
C LEU A 53 3.50 -1.43 -8.64
N ALA A 54 3.72 -2.33 -7.70
CA ALA A 54 3.78 -3.77 -7.92
C ALA A 54 2.74 -4.44 -7.02
N VAL A 55 2.00 -5.41 -7.56
CA VAL A 55 0.94 -6.14 -6.85
C VAL A 55 1.18 -7.64 -6.97
N ILE A 56 0.71 -8.42 -6.00
CA ILE A 56 0.61 -9.87 -6.14
C ILE A 56 -0.84 -10.22 -6.44
N PRO A 57 -1.17 -10.62 -7.69
CA PRO A 57 -2.54 -10.92 -8.07
C PRO A 57 -3.19 -11.96 -7.16
N ARG A 58 -4.50 -11.79 -6.91
CA ARG A 58 -5.33 -12.66 -6.05
C ARG A 58 -4.93 -12.75 -4.57
N SER A 59 -3.84 -12.13 -4.12
CA SER A 59 -3.42 -12.22 -2.71
C SER A 59 -4.45 -11.68 -1.72
N HIS A 60 -5.36 -10.81 -2.17
CA HIS A 60 -6.46 -10.26 -1.37
C HIS A 60 -7.49 -11.29 -0.92
N GLN A 61 -7.48 -12.50 -1.50
CA GLN A 61 -8.33 -13.61 -1.09
C GLN A 61 -7.80 -14.33 0.17
N GLY A 62 -6.53 -14.07 0.53
CA GLY A 62 -5.90 -14.57 1.74
C GLY A 62 -6.15 -13.69 2.97
N PRO A 63 -5.59 -14.06 4.13
CA PRO A 63 -5.69 -13.28 5.36
C PRO A 63 -4.78 -12.04 5.34
N LEU A 64 -4.85 -11.26 6.43
CA LEU A 64 -3.78 -10.32 6.77
C LEU A 64 -2.55 -11.13 7.20
N LEU A 65 -1.44 -10.94 6.51
CA LEU A 65 -0.17 -11.65 6.72
C LEU A 65 0.64 -11.02 7.86
N GLY A 66 1.73 -11.71 8.23
CA GLY A 66 2.83 -11.15 9.02
C GLY A 66 3.43 -9.91 8.35
N HIS A 67 3.79 -8.91 9.15
CA HIS A 67 4.48 -7.71 8.68
C HIS A 67 5.64 -7.38 9.62
N GLU A 68 6.83 -7.25 9.06
CA GLU A 68 8.07 -6.95 9.78
C GLU A 68 8.81 -5.77 9.14
N ASP A 69 9.83 -5.26 9.81
CA ASP A 69 10.69 -4.25 9.22
C ASP A 69 11.36 -4.84 7.96
N PRO A 70 11.35 -4.13 6.83
CA PRO A 70 12.01 -4.63 5.63
C PRO A 70 13.52 -4.67 5.87
N ASP A 71 14.17 -5.75 5.42
CA ASP A 71 15.63 -5.91 5.46
C ASP A 71 16.32 -5.03 4.41
N TRP A 72 16.29 -3.71 4.65
CA TRP A 72 16.80 -2.66 3.75
C TRP A 72 17.79 -1.76 4.49
N GLU A 73 18.80 -1.26 3.78
CA GLU A 73 19.80 -0.32 4.33
C GLU A 73 19.15 0.96 4.89
N TYR A 74 18.16 1.48 4.18
CA TYR A 74 17.33 2.60 4.63
C TYR A 74 15.89 2.14 4.84
N VAL A 75 15.50 2.01 6.11
CA VAL A 75 14.14 1.64 6.50
C VAL A 75 13.37 2.89 6.88
N ASN A 76 12.33 3.21 6.11
CA ASN A 76 11.28 4.07 6.63
C ASN A 76 10.44 3.25 7.59
N ARG A 77 10.65 3.43 8.90
CA ARG A 77 9.99 2.69 10.00
C ARG A 77 8.46 2.86 10.05
N ALA A 78 7.87 3.66 9.15
CA ALA A 78 6.43 3.71 8.94
C ALA A 78 5.90 2.55 8.08
N PHE A 79 6.76 1.89 7.29
CA PHE A 79 6.37 0.90 6.30
C PHE A 79 6.95 -0.48 6.61
N TYR A 80 6.06 -1.41 6.94
CA TYR A 80 6.41 -2.80 7.19
C TYR A 80 6.16 -3.66 5.94
N GLY A 81 7.06 -4.61 5.69
CA GLY A 81 6.96 -5.56 4.59
C GLY A 81 6.33 -6.88 5.02
N VAL A 82 5.60 -7.53 4.11
CA VAL A 82 5.12 -8.91 4.32
C VAL A 82 6.29 -9.91 4.31
N THR A 83 6.22 -10.89 5.20
CA THR A 83 7.24 -11.93 5.42
C THR A 83 7.03 -13.14 4.52
N ASP A 84 5.80 -13.68 4.48
CA ASP A 84 5.49 -14.99 3.88
C ASP A 84 4.78 -14.86 2.53
N VAL A 85 5.46 -14.27 1.55
CA VAL A 85 4.91 -14.12 0.20
C VAL A 85 5.93 -14.46 -0.88
N ASP A 86 5.48 -15.14 -1.93
CA ASP A 86 6.26 -15.30 -3.15
C ASP A 86 6.36 -13.95 -3.87
N ARG A 87 7.48 -13.27 -3.66
CA ARG A 87 7.73 -11.94 -4.23
C ARG A 87 7.92 -11.97 -5.74
N ASP A 88 8.24 -13.12 -6.34
CA ASP A 88 8.50 -13.23 -7.77
C ASP A 88 7.20 -13.32 -8.58
N SER A 89 6.09 -13.67 -7.92
CA SER A 89 4.74 -13.60 -8.49
C SER A 89 4.21 -12.17 -8.72
N ARG A 90 4.96 -11.14 -8.30
CA ARG A 90 4.52 -9.74 -8.41
C ARG A 90 4.42 -9.27 -9.86
N GLN A 91 3.39 -8.48 -10.14
CA GLN A 91 3.19 -7.81 -11.42
C GLN A 91 3.35 -6.31 -11.25
N HIS A 92 4.09 -5.68 -12.16
CA HIS A 92 4.27 -4.24 -12.22
C HIS A 92 3.09 -3.60 -12.95
N ILE A 93 2.50 -2.58 -12.36
CA ILE A 93 1.35 -1.86 -12.92
C ILE A 93 1.84 -0.53 -13.45
N GLU A 94 2.12 -0.48 -14.75
CA GLU A 94 2.46 0.77 -15.44
C GLU A 94 1.20 1.54 -15.81
N MET A 95 1.23 2.86 -15.64
CA MET A 95 0.05 3.72 -15.69
C MET A 95 0.39 5.09 -16.27
N GLU A 96 -0.50 5.63 -17.09
CA GLU A 96 -0.46 7.00 -17.59
C GLU A 96 -1.16 7.97 -16.62
N PRO A 97 -0.90 9.29 -16.69
CA PRO A 97 -1.61 10.27 -15.87
C PRO A 97 -3.12 10.15 -16.00
N GLY A 98 -3.81 10.03 -14.87
CA GLY A 98 -5.27 9.83 -14.79
C GLY A 98 -5.71 8.38 -14.66
N ASP A 99 -4.87 7.41 -15.04
CA ASP A 99 -5.16 6.00 -14.76
C ASP A 99 -5.32 5.79 -13.26
N THR A 100 -6.26 4.93 -12.89
CA THR A 100 -6.62 4.68 -11.50
C THR A 100 -6.75 3.19 -11.22
N LEU A 101 -6.02 2.72 -10.21
CA LEU A 101 -6.11 1.37 -9.69
C LEU A 101 -6.99 1.35 -8.43
N PHE A 102 -8.04 0.53 -8.47
CA PHE A 102 -8.86 0.20 -7.30
C PHE A 102 -8.43 -1.16 -6.76
N PHE A 103 -8.22 -1.27 -5.45
CA PHE A 103 -7.80 -2.52 -4.86
C PHE A 103 -8.32 -2.75 -3.44
N HIS A 104 -8.48 -4.02 -3.09
CA HIS A 104 -8.88 -4.46 -1.77
C HIS A 104 -7.72 -4.25 -0.77
N PRO A 105 -7.95 -3.88 0.50
CA PRO A 105 -6.86 -3.57 1.46
C PRO A 105 -6.01 -4.79 1.86
N LEU A 106 -6.41 -6.00 1.49
CA LEU A 106 -5.60 -7.22 1.62
C LEU A 106 -4.76 -7.53 0.38
N LEU A 107 -4.89 -6.76 -0.71
CA LEU A 107 -4.00 -6.92 -1.86
C LEU A 107 -2.58 -6.57 -1.42
N VAL A 108 -1.67 -7.52 -1.61
CA VAL A 108 -0.25 -7.32 -1.35
C VAL A 108 0.28 -6.45 -2.47
N HIS A 109 0.75 -5.27 -2.10
CA HIS A 109 1.24 -4.29 -3.06
C HIS A 109 2.37 -3.44 -2.46
N GLY A 110 3.15 -2.82 -3.31
CA GLY A 110 4.26 -1.95 -2.92
C GLY A 110 4.70 -1.12 -4.12
N SER A 111 5.84 -0.44 -4.02
CA SER A 111 6.35 0.32 -5.17
C SER A 111 7.88 0.36 -5.21
N GLY A 112 8.43 0.33 -6.43
CA GLY A 112 9.87 0.31 -6.66
C GLY A 112 10.57 1.65 -6.34
N ARG A 113 11.90 1.64 -6.42
CA ARG A 113 12.72 2.87 -6.41
C ARG A 113 12.46 3.65 -7.71
N ASN A 114 12.42 4.98 -7.62
CA ASN A 114 12.45 5.83 -8.80
C ASN A 114 13.89 5.92 -9.31
N ARG A 115 14.13 5.46 -10.54
CA ARG A 115 15.44 5.47 -11.20
C ARG A 115 15.53 6.49 -12.34
N THR A 116 14.47 7.26 -12.55
CA THR A 116 14.44 8.34 -13.55
C THR A 116 14.91 9.66 -12.95
N ASP A 117 15.22 10.62 -13.81
CA ASP A 117 15.59 11.99 -13.42
C ASP A 117 14.36 12.86 -13.03
N GLY A 118 13.15 12.33 -13.22
CA GLY A 118 11.89 13.03 -12.98
C GLY A 118 11.24 12.65 -11.65
N PHE A 119 10.25 13.45 -11.23
CA PHE A 119 9.40 13.10 -10.09
C PHE A 119 8.28 12.16 -10.50
N ARG A 120 8.03 11.11 -9.72
CA ARG A 120 6.83 10.28 -9.85
C ARG A 120 5.79 10.68 -8.81
N ARG A 121 4.66 11.21 -9.27
CA ARG A 121 3.56 11.72 -8.43
C ARG A 121 2.33 10.85 -8.53
N ALA A 122 1.68 10.65 -7.40
CA ALA A 122 0.42 9.93 -7.33
C ALA A 122 -0.40 10.40 -6.13
N ILE A 123 -1.71 10.19 -6.18
CA ILE A 123 -2.58 10.34 -5.03
C ILE A 123 -3.17 8.99 -4.67
N SER A 124 -3.20 8.67 -3.38
CA SER A 124 -3.90 7.50 -2.85
C SER A 124 -4.96 7.94 -1.87
N VAL A 125 -6.16 7.42 -2.05
CA VAL A 125 -7.28 7.64 -1.15
C VAL A 125 -7.87 6.28 -0.76
N HIS A 126 -8.13 6.09 0.53
CA HIS A 126 -8.79 4.90 1.01
C HIS A 126 -10.18 5.25 1.52
N TYR A 127 -11.17 4.48 1.09
CA TYR A 127 -12.56 4.67 1.51
C TYR A 127 -13.06 3.44 2.26
N ALA A 128 -13.94 3.68 3.22
CA ALA A 128 -14.71 2.65 3.90
C ALA A 128 -16.22 2.83 3.66
N SER A 129 -16.92 1.71 3.52
CA SER A 129 -18.37 1.64 3.63
C SER A 129 -18.81 2.19 4.98
N ALA A 130 -19.97 2.87 5.00
CA ALA A 130 -20.53 3.39 6.25
C ALA A 130 -20.95 2.30 7.23
N LYS A 131 -21.03 1.04 6.77
CA LYS A 131 -21.29 -0.14 7.59
C LYS A 131 -20.04 -0.68 8.30
N CYS A 132 -18.85 -0.15 8.00
CA CYS A 132 -17.64 -0.57 8.69
C CYS A 132 -17.65 -0.09 10.13
N THR A 133 -17.19 -0.93 11.04
CA THR A 133 -17.06 -0.62 12.46
C THR A 133 -15.62 -0.77 12.92
N THR A 134 -15.27 -0.13 14.03
CA THR A 134 -14.03 -0.39 14.76
C THR A 134 -14.35 -1.39 15.87
N PRO A 135 -13.71 -2.57 15.92
CA PRO A 135 -13.94 -3.54 16.99
C PRO A 135 -13.62 -2.95 18.38
N GLU A 136 -14.46 -3.20 19.38
CA GLU A 136 -14.41 -2.55 20.70
C GLU A 136 -13.37 -3.11 21.71
N ARG A 137 -12.54 -4.13 21.40
CA ARG A 137 -11.57 -4.68 22.40
C ARG A 137 -10.18 -5.09 21.88
N ASP A 138 -9.22 -4.86 22.79
CA ASP A 138 -7.77 -5.14 22.94
C ASP A 138 -6.87 -5.38 21.71
N TRP A 139 -6.34 -4.28 21.17
CA TRP A 139 -5.36 -4.24 20.09
C TRP A 139 -3.94 -4.67 20.52
N LYS A 140 -3.67 -4.82 21.83
CA LYS A 140 -2.33 -5.19 22.33
C LYS A 140 -2.01 -6.68 22.19
N THR A 141 -2.95 -7.50 21.74
CA THR A 141 -2.79 -8.96 21.68
C THR A 141 -2.53 -9.50 20.27
N GLY A 142 -2.43 -8.65 19.24
CA GLY A 142 -2.09 -9.06 17.87
C GLY A 142 -0.99 -8.17 17.25
N PRO A 143 -0.04 -8.70 16.45
CA PRO A 143 1.11 -7.94 15.91
C PRO A 143 0.79 -6.77 14.94
N HIS A 144 -0.49 -6.45 14.71
CA HIS A 144 -0.92 -6.04 13.38
C HIS A 144 -1.59 -4.67 13.23
N VAL A 145 -1.49 -3.72 14.17
CA VAL A 145 -2.05 -2.37 13.91
C VAL A 145 -1.17 -1.25 14.45
N ARG A 146 -0.73 -0.34 13.57
CA ARG A 146 -0.16 0.97 13.94
C ARG A 146 -1.22 2.05 13.77
N ALA A 147 -1.44 2.85 14.82
CA ALA A 147 -2.14 4.12 14.69
C ALA A 147 -1.21 5.12 13.98
N ILE A 148 -1.63 5.62 12.82
CA ILE A 148 -0.97 6.76 12.18
C ILE A 148 -1.55 8.01 12.86
N PHE A 149 -0.73 8.71 13.63
CA PHE A 149 -0.99 10.06 14.11
C PHE A 149 -0.25 11.04 13.20
#